data_AF-A0A5B7ANE8-F1
#
_entry.id   AF-A0A5B7ANE8-F1
#
_cell.length_a   1.000
_cell.length_b   1.000
_cell.length_c   1.000
_cell.angle_alpha   90.00
_cell.angle_beta   90.00
_cell.angle_gamma   90.00
#
_symmetry.space_group_name_H-M   'P 1'
#
loop_
_entity.id
_entity.type
_entity.pdbx_description
1 polymer ?
#
loop_
_entity_poly.entity_id
_entity_poly.type
_entity_poly.pdbx_seq_one_letter_code
_entity_poly.pdbx_strand_id
1 'polypeptide(L)'
;PNPSYIYISLSTFQFEKTSNNLIHSIYTSLSIPIHLSLISITGDMVDLDCKAKMVSSDMPSKSQNFSNKLNLKIPSQFRASESSPAASDSACSAYEHYLRLPELKKLWSSKEFPNWRNESLLKPALQALEINFRFVSTVLSDPRPYANRREWKRRLESLATSQIQLVALLCEDEVDDGETRGTAPIVDLSSSGGVLARDGSSAEVWKLHGETTVVSRTSEASLLPRLATWHTSEDVAQKILYSIECEMRRCPYTLGLGEPNLNGKPNLEYDLVCKPLELHSLKKSPAEQMNLENHENQTLYTTHQILESWIYVSQQLLRRIGERIESKEFERASSDCWLLERTWKLLAEIEDLHLLMDPDDFLRLKNQLSIKASSESEAFCFRSRGLIDITKQSKDLKHKVPYILDVEVDPKGGPRIQEAAMKLYRKKAGFERIHLLQALQAIESALKRFYYSYKQLVVMVMGSLEAKVTHAFVPVDWSDSLSRIFLEPTYFPSLDAAKTFLGDCWSHEHKHNSPERRTQGKK
;
A
#
# COMPACT_ATOMS: atom_id res chain seq x y z
N PRO A 1 12.20 -19.78 -56.38
CA PRO A 1 11.26 -20.50 -55.50
C PRO A 1 11.07 -19.73 -54.18
N ASN A 2 10.17 -18.76 -54.21
CA ASN A 2 9.68 -18.02 -53.04
C ASN A 2 8.72 -18.89 -52.21
N PRO A 3 8.63 -18.66 -50.89
CA PRO A 3 7.39 -18.80 -50.17
C PRO A 3 6.98 -17.49 -49.49
N SER A 4 5.92 -16.90 -50.07
CA SER A 4 4.68 -16.50 -49.41
C SER A 4 4.73 -15.53 -48.22
N TYR A 5 4.65 -14.23 -48.53
CA TYR A 5 4.06 -13.23 -47.64
C TYR A 5 2.54 -13.42 -47.55
N ILE A 6 1.99 -13.52 -46.34
CA ILE A 6 0.55 -13.41 -46.10
C ILE A 6 0.27 -11.96 -45.66
N TYR A 7 -0.35 -11.20 -46.56
CA TYR A 7 -1.03 -9.95 -46.23
C TYR A 7 -2.41 -10.29 -45.65
N ILE A 8 -2.74 -9.75 -44.47
CA ILE A 8 -4.13 -9.67 -44.00
C ILE A 8 -4.52 -8.20 -43.96
N SER A 9 -5.45 -7.85 -44.85
CA SER A 9 -6.06 -6.54 -45.03
C SER A 9 -7.05 -6.24 -43.89
N LEU A 10 -6.97 -5.03 -43.32
CA LEU A 10 -8.03 -4.45 -42.51
C LEU A 10 -9.26 -4.15 -43.39
N SER A 11 -10.42 -4.70 -43.04
CA SER A 11 -11.70 -4.10 -43.39
C SER A 11 -12.78 -4.48 -42.37
N THR A 12 -13.22 -3.46 -41.64
CA THR A 12 -14.62 -3.14 -41.30
C THR A 12 -15.50 -4.27 -40.73
N PHE A 13 -15.62 -4.31 -39.40
CA PHE A 13 -16.78 -4.93 -38.73
C PHE A 13 -17.58 -3.86 -37.99
N GLN A 14 -18.84 -3.71 -38.41
CA GLN A 14 -19.88 -2.96 -37.71
C GLN A 14 -20.14 -3.62 -36.35
N PHE A 15 -20.10 -2.83 -35.26
CA PHE A 15 -20.57 -3.28 -33.96
C PHE A 15 -22.08 -3.10 -33.88
N GLU A 16 -22.79 -4.22 -34.01
CA GLU A 16 -24.19 -4.33 -33.62
C GLU A 16 -24.29 -4.55 -32.10
N LYS A 17 -25.36 -3.97 -31.55
CA LYS A 17 -25.58 -3.65 -30.13
C LYS A 17 -25.85 -4.91 -29.29
N THR A 18 -24.93 -5.30 -28.42
CA THR A 18 -25.24 -6.19 -27.27
C THR A 18 -24.59 -5.69 -25.99
N SER A 19 -25.38 -4.92 -25.26
CA SER A 19 -25.17 -4.52 -23.87
C SER A 19 -25.23 -5.75 -22.96
N ASN A 20 -24.07 -6.31 -22.59
CA ASN A 20 -23.90 -7.17 -21.40
C ASN A 20 -22.44 -7.29 -20.92
N ASN A 21 -21.43 -6.89 -21.71
CA ASN A 21 -20.02 -6.99 -21.31
C ASN A 21 -19.44 -5.76 -20.58
N LEU A 22 -20.20 -4.67 -20.44
CA LEU A 22 -19.75 -3.50 -19.67
C LEU A 22 -19.86 -3.70 -18.15
N ILE A 23 -20.68 -4.65 -17.70
CA ILE A 23 -20.90 -4.92 -16.27
C ILE A 23 -19.73 -5.74 -15.69
N HIS A 24 -19.06 -6.58 -16.48
CA HIS A 24 -17.94 -7.40 -15.99
C HIS A 24 -16.61 -6.63 -15.86
N SER A 25 -16.46 -5.50 -16.58
CA SER A 25 -15.26 -4.64 -16.47
C SER A 25 -15.32 -3.64 -15.31
N ILE A 26 -16.52 -3.36 -14.77
CA ILE A 26 -16.68 -2.45 -13.61
C ILE A 26 -16.51 -3.22 -12.30
N TYR A 27 -16.80 -4.53 -12.26
CA TYR A 27 -16.66 -5.37 -11.07
C TYR A 27 -15.22 -5.75 -10.71
N THR A 28 -14.26 -5.63 -11.63
CA THR A 28 -12.84 -5.91 -11.38
C THR A 28 -12.04 -4.70 -10.86
N SER A 29 -12.65 -3.49 -10.84
CA SER A 29 -11.99 -2.25 -10.38
C SER A 29 -12.53 -1.70 -9.05
N LEU A 30 -13.47 -2.40 -8.40
CA LEU A 30 -13.97 -2.07 -7.06
C LEU A 30 -13.84 -3.29 -6.13
N SER A 31 -12.64 -3.51 -5.58
CA SER A 31 -12.47 -4.36 -4.40
C SER A 31 -12.90 -3.58 -3.13
N ILE A 32 -14.20 -3.43 -2.95
CA ILE A 32 -14.83 -3.14 -1.66
C ILE A 32 -15.47 -4.47 -1.21
N PRO A 33 -15.06 -5.08 -0.08
CA PRO A 33 -15.76 -6.24 0.43
C PRO A 33 -17.11 -5.79 1.01
N ILE A 34 -18.18 -5.95 0.24
CA ILE A 34 -19.55 -6.00 0.78
C ILE A 34 -19.77 -7.44 1.26
N HIS A 35 -19.76 -7.63 2.57
CA HIS A 35 -20.05 -8.93 3.17
C HIS A 35 -21.57 -9.16 3.16
N LEU A 36 -22.10 -9.76 2.09
CA LEU A 36 -23.45 -10.35 2.09
C LEU A 36 -23.33 -11.77 2.65
N SER A 37 -23.64 -11.94 3.93
CA SER A 37 -23.85 -13.26 4.52
C SER A 37 -25.17 -13.85 4.02
N LEU A 38 -25.07 -14.72 3.00
CA LEU A 38 -26.12 -15.66 2.61
C LEU A 38 -26.17 -16.79 3.65
N ILE A 39 -27.15 -16.72 4.55
CA ILE A 39 -27.51 -17.85 5.40
C ILE A 39 -28.40 -18.77 4.56
N SER A 40 -27.84 -19.88 4.06
CA SER A 40 -28.63 -21.01 3.58
C SER A 40 -29.23 -21.73 4.78
N ILE A 41 -30.53 -21.56 5.02
CA ILE A 41 -31.31 -22.40 5.93
C ILE A 41 -32.11 -23.35 5.04
N THR A 42 -31.73 -24.63 5.02
CA THR A 42 -32.60 -25.72 4.56
C THR A 42 -33.09 -26.51 5.76
N GLY A 43 -34.39 -26.40 6.02
CA GLY A 43 -35.26 -27.41 6.65
C GLY A 43 -35.02 -27.76 8.12
N ASP A 44 -35.79 -27.15 9.03
CA ASP A 44 -36.97 -27.84 9.57
C ASP A 44 -37.86 -26.90 10.39
N MET A 45 -39.15 -27.16 10.25
CA MET A 45 -40.30 -26.34 10.65
C MET A 45 -40.57 -26.47 12.15
N VAL A 46 -40.51 -25.36 12.90
CA VAL A 46 -41.15 -25.25 14.22
C VAL A 46 -41.89 -23.91 14.30
N ASP A 47 -43.21 -24.05 14.40
CA ASP A 47 -44.25 -23.05 14.48
C ASP A 47 -44.21 -22.30 15.83
N LEU A 48 -44.25 -20.97 15.84
CA LEU A 48 -44.45 -20.15 17.04
C LEU A 48 -45.22 -18.87 16.68
N ASP A 49 -46.52 -19.03 16.81
CA ASP A 49 -47.61 -18.06 16.71
C ASP A 49 -47.47 -16.89 17.71
N CYS A 50 -47.63 -15.64 17.25
CA CYS A 50 -47.83 -14.46 18.09
C CYS A 50 -48.80 -13.46 17.43
N LYS A 51 -50.09 -13.82 17.50
CA LYS A 51 -51.30 -12.99 17.64
C LYS A 51 -51.19 -11.47 17.41
N ALA A 52 -51.87 -11.04 16.36
CA ALA A 52 -52.43 -9.71 16.18
C ALA A 52 -53.53 -9.38 17.21
N LYS A 53 -53.58 -8.12 17.66
CA LYS A 53 -54.79 -7.47 18.18
C LYS A 53 -54.91 -6.06 17.60
N MET A 54 -55.85 -5.88 16.67
CA MET A 54 -56.46 -4.59 16.29
C MET A 54 -57.53 -4.21 17.33
N VAL A 55 -57.57 -2.94 17.72
CA VAL A 55 -58.73 -2.07 18.12
C VAL A 55 -58.11 -0.67 18.31
N SER A 56 -58.62 0.50 17.91
CA SER A 56 -59.63 1.00 16.98
C SER A 56 -59.34 2.51 16.82
N SER A 57 -59.89 3.14 15.78
CA SER A 57 -59.83 4.57 15.50
C SER A 57 -60.46 5.44 16.59
N ASP A 58 -59.85 6.59 16.90
CA ASP A 58 -60.55 7.86 17.12
C ASP A 58 -59.57 9.04 16.93
N MET A 59 -59.88 9.91 15.97
CA MET A 59 -59.20 11.19 15.73
C MET A 59 -59.89 12.30 16.53
N PRO A 60 -59.12 13.29 17.01
CA PRO A 60 -59.56 14.66 16.85
C PRO A 60 -58.50 15.53 16.16
N SER A 61 -59.00 16.34 15.23
CA SER A 61 -58.32 17.39 14.50
C SER A 61 -57.73 18.44 15.43
N LYS A 62 -56.42 18.71 15.29
CA LYS A 62 -55.80 20.01 15.63
C LYS A 62 -54.43 20.10 14.96
N SER A 63 -54.24 21.20 14.23
CA SER A 63 -52.98 21.60 13.61
C SER A 63 -51.85 21.67 14.65
N GLN A 64 -50.74 20.99 14.38
CA GLN A 64 -49.49 21.18 15.12
C GLN A 64 -48.36 21.56 14.16
N ASN A 65 -47.86 22.77 14.38
CA ASN A 65 -46.73 23.39 13.71
C ASN A 65 -45.49 22.48 13.76
N PHE A 66 -44.90 22.18 12.61
CA PHE A 66 -43.60 21.52 12.52
C PHE A 66 -42.50 22.51 12.95
N SER A 67 -42.06 22.43 14.21
CA SER A 67 -40.80 23.02 14.64
C SER A 67 -39.64 22.12 14.18
N ASN A 68 -38.80 22.63 13.28
CA ASN A 68 -37.53 22.02 12.90
C ASN A 68 -36.58 21.94 14.12
N LYS A 69 -36.51 20.77 14.76
CA LYS A 69 -35.40 20.40 15.67
C LYS A 69 -35.10 18.91 15.51
N LEU A 70 -34.44 18.54 14.42
CA LEU A 70 -33.71 17.27 14.35
C LEU A 70 -32.44 17.43 15.21
N ASN A 71 -32.55 17.12 16.49
CA ASN A 71 -31.40 16.92 17.36
C ASN A 71 -30.77 15.55 17.05
N LEU A 72 -30.04 15.46 15.94
CA LEU A 72 -29.09 14.37 15.73
C LEU A 72 -27.89 14.63 16.65
N LYS A 73 -27.86 13.94 17.79
CA LYS A 73 -26.69 13.90 18.67
C LYS A 73 -25.53 13.28 17.88
N ILE A 74 -24.60 14.12 17.45
CA ILE A 74 -23.26 13.68 17.03
C ILE A 74 -22.70 12.87 18.21
N PRO A 75 -22.23 11.62 18.01
CA PRO A 75 -21.62 10.85 19.09
C PRO A 75 -20.51 11.69 19.71
N SER A 76 -20.54 11.87 21.04
CA SER A 76 -19.52 12.62 21.76
C SER A 76 -18.15 12.01 21.49
N GLN A 77 -17.14 12.86 21.25
CA GLN A 77 -15.74 12.47 21.07
C GLN A 77 -15.31 11.60 22.26
N PHE A 78 -15.16 10.30 22.01
CA PHE A 78 -14.63 9.36 22.97
C PHE A 78 -13.14 9.72 23.16
N ARG A 79 -12.78 10.22 24.35
CA ARG A 79 -11.37 10.37 24.74
C ARG A 79 -10.84 8.98 25.07
N ALA A 80 -10.42 8.24 24.04
CA ALA A 80 -9.57 7.09 24.23
C ALA A 80 -8.25 7.59 24.85
N SER A 81 -7.87 7.03 25.99
CA SER A 81 -6.57 7.28 26.62
C SER A 81 -5.45 7.03 25.59
N GLU A 82 -4.59 8.01 25.34
CA GLU A 82 -3.47 7.97 24.39
C GLU A 82 -2.32 7.07 24.88
N SER A 83 -2.61 5.84 25.32
CA SER A 83 -1.54 4.86 25.45
C SER A 83 -1.09 4.44 24.05
N SER A 84 0.14 4.82 23.72
CA SER A 84 0.82 4.39 22.50
C SER A 84 0.81 2.86 22.43
N PRO A 85 0.55 2.25 21.26
CA PRO A 85 0.65 0.81 21.10
C PRO A 85 2.10 0.30 21.10
N ALA A 86 3.08 1.19 21.35
CA ALA A 86 4.50 0.88 21.29
C ALA A 86 4.90 -0.23 22.26
N ALA A 87 5.74 -1.14 21.75
CA ALA A 87 6.41 -2.12 22.58
C ALA A 87 7.44 -1.46 23.50
N SER A 88 7.87 -2.18 24.54
CA SER A 88 8.96 -1.72 25.40
C SER A 88 10.23 -1.35 24.61
N ASP A 89 10.98 -0.36 25.09
CA ASP A 89 12.18 0.13 24.40
C ASP A 89 13.25 -0.95 24.20
N SER A 90 13.34 -1.90 25.15
CA SER A 90 14.21 -3.07 25.06
C SER A 90 13.75 -4.02 23.95
N ALA A 91 12.44 -4.29 23.84
CA ALA A 91 11.88 -5.14 22.78
C ALA A 91 12.07 -4.52 21.39
N CYS A 92 11.87 -3.20 21.26
CA CYS A 92 12.13 -2.48 20.02
C CYS A 92 13.62 -2.55 19.66
N SER A 93 14.53 -2.31 20.60
CA SER A 93 15.97 -2.37 20.35
C SER A 93 16.46 -3.77 19.97
N ALA A 94 15.90 -4.82 20.59
CA ALA A 94 16.18 -6.21 20.23
C ALA A 94 15.70 -6.54 18.81
N TYR A 95 14.53 -6.05 18.41
CA TYR A 95 14.02 -6.18 17.05
C TYR A 95 14.91 -5.46 16.04
N GLU A 96 15.31 -4.22 16.31
CA GLU A 96 16.20 -3.46 15.42
C GLU A 96 17.56 -4.15 15.24
N HIS A 97 18.13 -4.69 16.33
CA HIS A 97 19.38 -5.44 16.27
C HIS A 97 19.22 -6.76 15.49
N TYR A 98 18.14 -7.51 15.73
CA TYR A 98 17.84 -8.76 15.04
C TYR A 98 17.80 -8.60 13.51
N LEU A 99 17.23 -7.49 13.03
CA LEU A 99 17.11 -7.17 11.61
C LEU A 99 18.33 -6.47 11.00
N ARG A 100 19.32 -6.08 11.81
CA ARG A 100 20.44 -5.21 11.39
C ARG A 100 19.94 -3.87 10.84
N LEU A 101 18.90 -3.36 11.48
CA LEU A 101 18.25 -2.13 11.09
C LEU A 101 19.16 -0.89 11.19
N PRO A 102 20.09 -0.77 12.15
CA PRO A 102 21.06 0.33 12.16
C PRO A 102 21.93 0.38 10.90
N GLU A 103 22.41 -0.78 10.43
CA GLU A 103 23.20 -0.87 9.21
C GLU A 103 22.37 -0.55 7.97
N LEU A 104 21.14 -1.06 7.88
CA LEU A 104 20.20 -0.72 6.81
C LEU A 104 19.85 0.76 6.78
N LYS A 105 19.51 1.35 7.95
CA LYS A 105 19.24 2.79 8.08
C LYS A 105 20.43 3.65 7.62
N LYS A 106 21.67 3.21 7.88
CA LYS A 106 22.86 3.89 7.38
C LYS A 106 22.92 3.90 5.85
N LEU A 107 22.54 2.81 5.19
CA LEU A 107 22.45 2.74 3.74
C LEU A 107 21.34 3.66 3.21
N TRP A 108 20.13 3.58 3.78
CA TRP A 108 18.97 4.38 3.36
C TRP A 108 19.19 5.89 3.50
N SER A 109 19.81 6.31 4.60
CA SER A 109 20.01 7.74 4.93
C SER A 109 21.27 8.35 4.30
N SER A 110 22.11 7.54 3.65
CA SER A 110 23.28 8.06 2.94
C SER A 110 22.85 8.90 1.75
N LYS A 111 23.23 10.18 1.74
CA LYS A 111 22.96 11.11 0.64
C LYS A 111 24.19 11.21 -0.25
N GLU A 112 24.18 10.45 -1.32
CA GLU A 112 25.30 10.29 -2.27
C GLU A 112 25.02 11.03 -3.58
N PHE A 113 23.74 11.23 -3.90
CA PHE A 113 23.29 11.90 -5.12
C PHE A 113 22.45 13.14 -4.73
N PRO A 114 23.07 14.21 -4.20
CA PRO A 114 22.33 15.30 -3.57
C PRO A 114 21.40 16.07 -4.51
N ASN A 115 21.67 16.01 -5.82
CA ASN A 115 20.85 16.62 -6.87
C ASN A 115 19.66 15.73 -7.26
N TRP A 116 19.69 14.44 -6.90
CA TRP A 116 18.61 13.50 -7.17
C TRP A 116 17.57 13.56 -6.05
N ARG A 117 16.53 14.37 -6.25
CA ARG A 117 15.50 14.67 -5.23
C ARG A 117 14.84 13.41 -4.65
N ASN A 118 14.61 12.40 -5.49
CA ASN A 118 13.96 11.16 -5.07
C ASN A 118 14.93 10.10 -4.54
N GLU A 119 16.22 10.41 -4.34
CA GLU A 119 17.21 9.49 -3.77
C GLU A 119 16.70 8.85 -2.47
N SER A 120 16.15 9.64 -1.54
CA SER A 120 15.66 9.14 -0.24
C SER A 120 14.45 8.21 -0.35
N LEU A 121 13.77 8.18 -1.50
CA LEU A 121 12.63 7.30 -1.78
C LEU A 121 13.06 6.09 -2.61
N LEU A 122 13.78 6.33 -3.70
CA LEU A 122 14.17 5.31 -4.66
C LEU A 122 15.27 4.40 -4.13
N LYS A 123 16.27 4.93 -3.42
CA LYS A 123 17.34 4.11 -2.82
C LYS A 123 16.77 3.00 -1.91
N PRO A 124 16.02 3.30 -0.83
CA PRO A 124 15.44 2.24 0.01
C PRO A 124 14.44 1.34 -0.72
N ALA A 125 13.68 1.85 -1.71
CA ALA A 125 12.77 1.03 -2.51
C ALA A 125 13.50 0.01 -3.38
N LEU A 126 14.60 0.41 -4.04
CA LEU A 126 15.46 -0.47 -4.83
C LEU A 126 16.17 -1.49 -3.94
N GLN A 127 16.59 -1.09 -2.73
CA GLN A 127 17.18 -2.01 -1.76
C GLN A 127 16.16 -3.05 -1.28
N ALA A 128 14.90 -2.67 -1.07
CA ALA A 128 13.82 -3.62 -0.75
C ALA A 128 13.60 -4.64 -1.87
N LEU A 129 13.71 -4.20 -3.13
CA LEU A 129 13.60 -5.05 -4.32
C LEU A 129 14.80 -6.01 -4.42
N GLU A 130 16.02 -5.55 -4.17
CA GLU A 130 17.21 -6.41 -4.13
C GLU A 130 17.13 -7.46 -3.01
N ILE A 131 16.64 -7.07 -1.83
CA ILE A 131 16.39 -8.00 -0.71
C ILE A 131 15.34 -9.06 -1.12
N ASN A 132 14.34 -8.70 -1.93
CA ASN A 132 13.37 -9.63 -2.48
C ASN A 132 14.02 -10.62 -3.48
N PHE A 133 14.96 -10.19 -4.34
CA PHE A 133 15.73 -11.11 -5.19
C PHE A 133 16.53 -12.10 -4.36
N ARG A 134 17.17 -11.63 -3.29
CA ARG A 134 17.81 -12.51 -2.30
C ARG A 134 16.81 -13.48 -1.69
N PHE A 135 15.61 -13.02 -1.38
CA PHE A 135 14.56 -13.87 -0.80
C PHE A 135 14.14 -14.99 -1.76
N VAL A 136 13.95 -14.68 -3.05
CA VAL A 136 13.70 -15.69 -4.11
C VAL A 136 14.79 -16.76 -4.10
N SER A 137 16.07 -16.35 -4.05
CA SER A 137 17.18 -17.29 -3.95
C SER A 137 17.06 -18.19 -2.71
N THR A 138 16.75 -17.61 -1.55
CA THR A 138 16.67 -18.32 -0.27
C THR A 138 15.56 -19.38 -0.28
N VAL A 139 14.34 -19.03 -0.68
CA VAL A 139 13.20 -19.95 -0.60
C VAL A 139 13.24 -21.04 -1.66
N LEU A 140 13.81 -20.75 -2.84
CA LEU A 140 13.96 -21.74 -3.90
C LEU A 140 15.09 -22.74 -3.61
N SER A 141 16.04 -22.35 -2.76
CA SER A 141 17.13 -23.21 -2.29
C SER A 141 16.79 -23.99 -1.02
N ASP A 142 15.61 -23.80 -0.44
CA ASP A 142 15.17 -24.51 0.77
C ASP A 142 15.08 -26.03 0.46
N PRO A 143 15.87 -26.89 1.13
CA PRO A 143 15.92 -28.32 0.83
C PRO A 143 14.73 -29.10 1.40
N ARG A 144 13.92 -28.50 2.29
CA ARG A 144 12.82 -29.20 2.96
C ARG A 144 11.75 -29.66 1.97
N PRO A 145 11.29 -30.92 2.03
CA PRO A 145 10.37 -31.48 1.03
C PRO A 145 8.95 -30.90 1.12
N TYR A 146 8.57 -30.39 2.31
CA TYR A 146 7.25 -29.80 2.57
C TYR A 146 7.22 -28.28 2.31
N ALA A 147 8.34 -27.66 1.93
CA ALA A 147 8.36 -26.25 1.55
C ALA A 147 7.54 -26.03 0.26
N ASN A 148 6.51 -25.19 0.33
CA ASN A 148 5.64 -24.90 -0.81
C ASN A 148 6.30 -23.93 -1.81
N ARG A 149 7.38 -24.37 -2.48
CA ARG A 149 8.19 -23.55 -3.39
C ARG A 149 7.37 -22.93 -4.52
N ARG A 150 6.30 -23.60 -4.96
CA ARG A 150 5.40 -23.10 -6.01
C ARG A 150 4.64 -21.85 -5.56
N GLU A 151 4.11 -21.86 -4.34
CA GLU A 151 3.37 -20.70 -3.83
C GLU A 151 4.32 -19.58 -3.41
N TRP A 152 5.46 -19.90 -2.77
CA TRP A 152 6.54 -18.95 -2.52
C TRP A 152 6.93 -18.15 -3.76
N LYS A 153 7.17 -18.87 -4.85
CA LYS A 153 7.48 -18.30 -6.16
C LYS A 153 6.42 -17.32 -6.65
N ARG A 154 5.15 -17.69 -6.62
CA ARG A 154 4.05 -16.82 -7.06
C ARG A 154 3.93 -15.56 -6.20
N ARG A 155 4.05 -15.71 -4.88
CA ARG A 155 3.91 -14.58 -3.95
C ARG A 155 5.10 -13.63 -4.03
N LEU A 156 6.33 -14.13 -4.17
CA LEU A 156 7.51 -13.28 -4.36
C LEU A 156 7.54 -12.61 -5.74
N GLU A 157 7.10 -13.29 -6.80
CA GLU A 157 6.89 -12.70 -8.14
C GLU A 157 5.87 -11.55 -8.08
N SER A 158 4.73 -11.79 -7.43
CA SER A 158 3.69 -10.78 -7.23
C SER A 158 4.22 -9.60 -6.41
N LEU A 159 4.94 -9.88 -5.32
CA LEU A 159 5.53 -8.86 -4.46
C LEU A 159 6.54 -8.01 -5.23
N ALA A 160 7.44 -8.62 -6.00
CA ALA A 160 8.40 -7.92 -6.83
C ALA A 160 7.70 -7.02 -7.85
N THR A 161 6.62 -7.50 -8.47
CA THR A 161 5.82 -6.71 -9.41
C THR A 161 5.17 -5.50 -8.72
N SER A 162 4.57 -5.68 -7.54
CA SER A 162 4.02 -4.56 -6.74
C SER A 162 5.11 -3.53 -6.36
N GLN A 163 6.31 -3.99 -6.00
CA GLN A 163 7.46 -3.11 -5.71
C GLN A 163 7.92 -2.34 -6.94
N ILE A 164 8.07 -3.02 -8.08
CA ILE A 164 8.47 -2.42 -9.36
C ILE A 164 7.46 -1.35 -9.80
N GLN A 165 6.16 -1.61 -9.67
CA GLN A 165 5.12 -0.62 -9.95
C GLN A 165 5.31 0.67 -9.15
N LEU A 166 5.56 0.55 -7.84
CA LEU A 166 5.81 1.72 -6.98
C LEU A 166 7.11 2.43 -7.34
N VAL A 167 8.18 1.68 -7.65
CA VAL A 167 9.45 2.24 -8.12
C VAL A 167 9.25 3.01 -9.44
N ALA A 168 8.51 2.46 -10.40
CA ALA A 168 8.22 3.11 -11.67
C ALA A 168 7.47 4.44 -11.47
N LEU A 169 6.44 4.44 -10.62
CA LEU A 169 5.69 5.65 -10.29
C LEU A 169 6.55 6.73 -9.61
N LEU A 170 7.49 6.33 -8.74
CA LEU A 170 8.47 7.25 -8.15
C LEU A 170 9.45 7.82 -9.19
N CYS A 171 9.79 7.05 -10.23
CA CYS A 171 10.63 7.50 -11.33
C CYS A 171 9.86 8.41 -12.33
N GLU A 172 8.58 8.15 -12.56
CA GLU A 172 7.72 8.98 -13.44
C GLU A 172 7.55 10.40 -12.91
N ASP A 173 7.38 10.56 -11.59
CA ASP A 173 7.24 11.86 -10.90
C ASP A 173 8.45 12.80 -11.15
N GLU A 174 9.62 12.27 -11.53
CA GLU A 174 10.81 13.06 -11.90
C GLU A 174 10.70 13.73 -13.27
N VAL A 175 9.90 13.16 -14.18
CA VAL A 175 9.75 13.69 -15.55
C VAL A 175 8.92 14.97 -15.54
N ASP A 176 7.94 15.02 -14.64
CA ASP A 176 7.01 16.13 -14.50
C ASP A 176 7.59 17.32 -13.71
N ASP A 177 8.80 17.18 -13.16
CA ASP A 177 9.49 18.20 -12.37
C ASP A 177 10.67 18.79 -13.14
N GLY A 178 10.44 19.95 -13.77
CA GLY A 178 11.40 20.59 -14.69
C GLY A 178 12.76 20.94 -14.07
N GLU A 179 12.85 21.06 -12.74
CA GLU A 179 14.09 21.30 -12.01
C GLU A 179 14.91 20.03 -11.72
N THR A 180 14.26 18.87 -11.61
CA THR A 180 14.90 17.60 -11.21
C THR A 180 15.05 16.61 -12.36
N ARG A 181 14.50 16.94 -13.53
CA ARG A 181 14.63 16.16 -14.76
C ARG A 181 16.11 15.90 -15.10
N GLY A 182 16.48 14.62 -15.18
CA GLY A 182 17.83 14.20 -15.59
C GLY A 182 18.88 14.24 -14.47
N THR A 183 18.45 14.36 -13.20
CA THR A 183 19.37 14.32 -12.04
C THR A 183 19.69 12.91 -11.54
N ALA A 184 18.95 11.90 -12.00
CA ALA A 184 19.16 10.50 -11.65
C ALA A 184 20.53 10.01 -12.16
N PRO A 185 21.26 9.21 -11.37
CA PRO A 185 22.56 8.66 -11.77
C PRO A 185 22.37 7.57 -12.83
N ILE A 186 22.50 7.95 -14.10
CA ILE A 186 22.37 7.05 -15.25
C ILE A 186 23.72 6.75 -15.90
N VAL A 187 23.82 5.59 -16.54
CA VAL A 187 24.97 5.17 -17.35
C VAL A 187 24.99 6.01 -18.64
N ASP A 188 26.03 6.81 -18.85
CA ASP A 188 26.22 7.62 -20.07
C ASP A 188 27.68 7.56 -20.59
N LEU A 189 27.88 7.81 -21.89
CA LEU A 189 29.22 7.94 -22.50
C LEU A 189 29.97 9.18 -22.01
N SER A 190 29.26 10.23 -21.59
CA SER A 190 29.88 11.46 -21.08
C SER A 190 30.62 11.25 -19.74
N SER A 191 30.13 10.36 -18.88
CA SER A 191 30.74 10.05 -17.58
C SER A 191 32.00 9.18 -17.70
N SER A 192 32.21 8.54 -18.86
CA SER A 192 33.35 7.67 -19.15
C SER A 192 34.34 8.26 -20.17
N GLY A 193 34.16 9.52 -20.59
CA GLY A 193 35.02 10.17 -21.59
C GLY A 193 35.05 9.47 -22.95
N GLY A 194 33.97 8.74 -23.29
CA GLY A 194 33.90 7.92 -24.50
C GLY A 194 34.71 6.62 -24.46
N VAL A 195 35.31 6.27 -23.31
CA VAL A 195 36.06 5.02 -23.11
C VAL A 195 35.26 4.10 -22.20
N LEU A 196 34.56 3.12 -22.79
CA LEU A 196 34.03 2.01 -22.01
C LEU A 196 35.22 1.19 -21.50
N ALA A 197 35.41 1.19 -20.17
CA ALA A 197 36.39 0.32 -19.52
C ALA A 197 36.10 -1.13 -19.94
N ARG A 198 37.08 -1.78 -20.57
CA ARG A 198 37.01 -3.17 -21.07
C ARG A 198 37.21 -4.17 -19.93
N ASP A 199 36.74 -3.83 -18.74
CA ASP A 199 37.11 -4.46 -17.49
C ASP A 199 36.13 -5.60 -17.17
N GLY A 200 35.80 -6.42 -18.18
CA GLY A 200 34.86 -7.55 -18.05
C GLY A 200 33.38 -7.19 -18.16
N SER A 201 33.03 -5.90 -18.29
CA SER A 201 31.65 -5.42 -18.37
C SER A 201 31.02 -5.68 -19.75
N SER A 202 29.85 -6.33 -19.79
CA SER A 202 29.03 -6.50 -20.99
C SER A 202 28.22 -5.23 -21.29
N ALA A 203 28.91 -4.10 -21.44
CA ALA A 203 28.27 -2.84 -21.81
C ALA A 203 27.91 -2.88 -23.29
N GLU A 204 26.62 -2.82 -23.61
CA GLU A 204 26.11 -2.79 -24.98
C GLU A 204 25.83 -1.34 -25.39
N VAL A 205 26.44 -0.90 -26.49
CA VAL A 205 26.21 0.43 -27.05
C VAL A 205 25.28 0.31 -28.25
N TRP A 206 24.09 0.88 -28.12
CA TRP A 206 23.11 0.93 -29.18
C TRP A 206 23.11 2.32 -29.80
N LYS A 207 23.20 2.39 -31.14
CA LYS A 207 22.93 3.62 -31.90
C LYS A 207 21.50 3.53 -32.44
N LEU A 208 20.57 4.30 -31.86
CA LEU A 208 19.26 4.46 -32.47
C LEU A 208 19.37 5.36 -33.71
N HIS A 209 18.46 5.20 -34.67
CA HIS A 209 18.42 6.03 -35.88
C HIS A 209 18.19 7.50 -35.50
N GLY A 210 19.22 8.33 -35.63
CA GLY A 210 19.17 9.77 -35.31
C GLY A 210 20.11 10.23 -34.19
N GLU A 211 21.36 9.74 -34.16
CA GLU A 211 22.48 10.17 -33.29
C GLU A 211 22.43 9.79 -31.80
N THR A 212 21.30 9.36 -31.24
CA THR A 212 21.24 8.96 -29.82
C THR A 212 21.98 7.64 -29.57
N THR A 213 23.13 7.72 -28.89
CA THR A 213 23.87 6.57 -28.35
C THR A 213 23.36 6.22 -26.97
N VAL A 214 22.94 4.97 -26.76
CA VAL A 214 22.46 4.46 -25.48
C VAL A 214 23.45 3.42 -24.99
N VAL A 215 23.90 3.55 -23.75
CA VAL A 215 24.76 2.56 -23.08
C VAL A 215 23.87 1.75 -22.15
N SER A 216 23.74 0.46 -22.44
CA SER A 216 23.15 -0.50 -21.51
C SER A 216 24.27 -1.17 -20.75
N ARG A 217 24.22 -1.08 -19.42
CA ARG A 217 25.06 -1.88 -18.51
C ARG A 217 24.15 -2.63 -17.55
N THR A 218 24.23 -3.94 -17.58
CA THR A 218 23.57 -4.80 -16.61
C THR A 218 24.37 -4.78 -15.30
N SER A 219 23.67 -4.65 -14.17
CA SER A 219 24.23 -4.77 -12.83
C SER A 219 25.04 -6.06 -12.68
N GLU A 220 26.26 -5.95 -12.17
CA GLU A 220 27.15 -7.09 -11.93
C GLU A 220 26.97 -7.64 -10.51
N ALA A 221 26.53 -6.78 -9.57
CA ALA A 221 26.35 -7.15 -8.18
C ALA A 221 24.94 -7.65 -7.83
N SER A 222 23.91 -7.28 -8.59
CA SER A 222 22.53 -7.69 -8.31
C SER A 222 22.33 -9.19 -8.50
N LEU A 223 21.42 -9.76 -7.71
CA LEU A 223 21.03 -11.15 -7.83
C LEU A 223 20.08 -11.43 -9.00
N LEU A 224 19.28 -10.46 -9.47
CA LEU A 224 18.27 -10.75 -10.49
C LEU A 224 18.87 -11.29 -11.81
N PRO A 225 19.92 -10.67 -12.40
CA PRO A 225 20.58 -11.23 -13.59
C PRO A 225 21.09 -12.65 -13.35
N ARG A 226 21.59 -12.94 -12.14
CA ARG A 226 22.12 -14.27 -11.79
C ARG A 226 21.01 -15.30 -11.65
N LEU A 227 19.89 -14.95 -11.02
CA LEU A 227 18.71 -15.81 -10.88
C LEU A 227 18.13 -16.21 -12.24
N ALA A 228 18.22 -15.33 -13.25
CA ALA A 228 17.79 -15.62 -14.60
C ALA A 228 18.64 -16.72 -15.28
N THR A 229 19.88 -16.94 -14.83
CA THR A 229 20.76 -17.99 -15.37
C THR A 229 20.60 -19.35 -14.67
N TRP A 230 19.85 -19.43 -13.57
CA TRP A 230 19.70 -20.66 -12.79
C TRP A 230 18.38 -21.34 -13.12
N HIS A 231 18.44 -22.61 -13.53
CA HIS A 231 17.25 -23.39 -13.93
C HIS A 231 16.11 -23.41 -12.90
N THR A 232 16.42 -23.30 -11.60
CA THR A 232 15.41 -23.33 -10.52
C THR A 232 14.64 -22.02 -10.39
N SER A 233 15.24 -20.90 -10.79
CA SER A 233 14.70 -19.53 -10.61
C SER A 233 14.50 -18.77 -11.91
N GLU A 234 14.93 -19.33 -13.05
CA GLU A 234 14.92 -18.70 -14.38
C GLU A 234 13.56 -18.09 -14.71
N ASP A 235 12.48 -18.85 -14.57
CA ASP A 235 11.15 -18.37 -14.96
C ASP A 235 10.59 -17.29 -14.02
N VAL A 236 10.96 -17.28 -12.74
CA VAL A 236 10.63 -16.19 -11.80
C VAL A 236 11.37 -14.93 -12.20
N ALA A 237 12.69 -15.06 -12.37
CA ALA A 237 13.55 -13.96 -12.73
C ALA A 237 13.12 -13.35 -14.07
N GLN A 238 12.84 -14.18 -15.07
CA GLN A 238 12.40 -13.72 -16.39
C GLN A 238 11.09 -12.94 -16.33
N LYS A 239 10.13 -13.37 -15.49
CA LYS A 239 8.89 -12.62 -15.29
C LYS A 239 9.11 -11.29 -14.56
N ILE A 240 9.99 -11.26 -13.56
CA ILE A 240 10.38 -10.01 -12.90
C ILE A 240 11.02 -9.05 -13.90
N LEU A 241 11.93 -9.53 -14.77
CA LEU A 241 12.53 -8.73 -15.85
C LEU A 241 11.47 -8.19 -16.82
N TYR A 242 10.46 -8.98 -17.17
CA TYR A 242 9.33 -8.51 -17.97
C TYR A 242 8.45 -7.49 -17.23
N SER A 243 8.25 -7.63 -15.91
CA SER A 243 7.57 -6.62 -15.10
C SER A 243 8.34 -5.30 -15.11
N ILE A 244 9.68 -5.33 -14.98
CA ILE A 244 10.52 -4.13 -15.11
C ILE A 244 10.32 -3.50 -16.48
N GLU A 245 10.43 -4.27 -17.56
CA GLU A 245 10.22 -3.76 -18.93
C GLU A 245 8.84 -3.13 -19.12
N CYS A 246 7.78 -3.72 -18.55
CA CYS A 246 6.42 -3.24 -18.73
C CYS A 246 6.12 -1.98 -17.91
N GLU A 247 6.49 -1.97 -16.64
CA GLU A 247 6.16 -0.88 -15.72
C GLU A 247 7.07 0.33 -15.95
N MET A 248 8.35 0.12 -16.29
CA MET A 248 9.28 1.23 -16.49
C MET A 248 9.06 1.97 -17.82
N ARG A 249 8.09 1.59 -18.67
CA ARG A 249 7.94 2.15 -20.04
C ARG A 249 7.83 3.67 -20.10
N ARG A 250 7.20 4.29 -19.10
CA ARG A 250 6.99 5.74 -19.01
C ARG A 250 8.11 6.45 -18.24
N CYS A 251 8.99 5.71 -17.59
CA CYS A 251 10.11 6.25 -16.84
C CYS A 251 11.23 6.76 -17.77
N PRO A 252 12.03 7.75 -17.33
CA PRO A 252 13.09 8.34 -18.15
C PRO A 252 14.30 7.41 -18.35
N TYR A 253 14.46 6.42 -17.47
CA TYR A 253 15.50 5.38 -17.52
C TYR A 253 14.89 4.01 -17.24
N THR A 254 15.70 2.96 -17.35
CA THR A 254 15.38 1.61 -16.89
C THR A 254 16.31 1.20 -15.73
N LEU A 255 16.05 0.09 -15.05
CA LEU A 255 16.78 -0.28 -13.83
C LEU A 255 18.17 -0.87 -14.11
N GLY A 256 18.43 -1.40 -15.30
CA GLY A 256 19.72 -1.99 -15.65
C GLY A 256 19.97 -3.33 -14.97
N LEU A 257 18.93 -4.14 -14.80
CA LEU A 257 18.95 -5.45 -14.15
C LEU A 257 18.93 -6.62 -15.15
N GLY A 258 19.14 -6.34 -16.43
CA GLY A 258 19.10 -7.33 -17.51
C GLY A 258 17.74 -7.43 -18.19
N GLU A 259 16.85 -6.47 -17.95
CA GLU A 259 15.59 -6.36 -18.68
C GLU A 259 15.85 -6.06 -20.17
N PRO A 260 14.94 -6.46 -21.09
CA PRO A 260 15.13 -6.28 -22.53
C PRO A 260 15.40 -4.84 -22.99
N ASN A 261 14.81 -3.85 -22.31
CA ASN A 261 14.92 -2.42 -22.61
C ASN A 261 14.56 -2.10 -24.08
N LEU A 262 13.35 -2.48 -24.51
CA LEU A 262 12.93 -2.37 -25.91
C LEU A 262 12.85 -0.92 -26.41
N ASN A 263 12.70 0.03 -25.50
CA ASN A 263 12.66 1.46 -25.81
C ASN A 263 14.06 2.11 -25.90
N GLY A 264 15.13 1.36 -25.64
CA GLY A 264 16.50 1.89 -25.67
C GLY A 264 16.71 3.05 -24.70
N LYS A 265 16.22 2.93 -23.46
CA LYS A 265 16.42 3.96 -22.42
C LYS A 265 17.80 3.82 -21.78
N PRO A 266 18.39 4.88 -21.20
CA PRO A 266 19.58 4.73 -20.37
C PRO A 266 19.26 3.86 -19.14
N ASN A 267 20.27 3.16 -18.63
CA ASN A 267 20.16 2.39 -17.40
C ASN A 267 20.52 3.27 -16.20
N LEU A 268 19.83 3.08 -15.07
CA LEU A 268 20.28 3.55 -13.77
C LEU A 268 21.63 2.87 -13.43
N GLU A 269 22.54 3.59 -12.77
CA GLU A 269 23.75 3.01 -12.15
C GLU A 269 23.36 2.21 -10.89
N TYR A 270 22.67 1.07 -11.10
CA TYR A 270 22.03 0.29 -10.05
C TYR A 270 23.00 -0.14 -8.95
N ASP A 271 24.22 -0.54 -9.30
CA ASP A 271 25.22 -0.99 -8.33
C ASP A 271 25.70 0.14 -7.42
N LEU A 272 25.77 1.38 -7.93
CA LEU A 272 26.14 2.55 -7.15
C LEU A 272 24.99 3.00 -6.23
N VAL A 273 23.74 2.94 -6.72
CA VAL A 273 22.57 3.38 -5.97
C VAL A 273 22.13 2.35 -4.93
N CYS A 274 21.89 1.12 -5.36
CA CYS A 274 21.32 0.06 -4.55
C CYS A 274 22.38 -0.57 -3.62
N LYS A 275 23.64 -0.62 -4.06
CA LYS A 275 24.76 -1.27 -3.36
C LYS A 275 24.47 -2.73 -2.97
N PRO A 276 24.16 -3.62 -3.94
CA PRO A 276 23.75 -4.99 -3.64
C PRO A 276 24.76 -5.76 -2.78
N LEU A 277 26.07 -5.57 -2.97
CA LEU A 277 27.10 -6.23 -2.16
C LEU A 277 27.00 -5.88 -0.67
N GLU A 278 26.76 -4.60 -0.35
CA GLU A 278 26.59 -4.14 1.02
C GLU A 278 25.32 -4.75 1.63
N LEU A 279 24.20 -4.79 0.90
CA LEU A 279 22.96 -5.44 1.33
C LEU A 279 23.11 -6.95 1.54
N HIS A 280 23.84 -7.63 0.65
CA HIS A 280 24.09 -9.07 0.73
C HIS A 280 24.97 -9.43 1.94
N SER A 281 25.78 -8.50 2.43
CA SER A 281 26.52 -8.67 3.69
C SER A 281 25.60 -8.70 4.93
N LEU A 282 24.38 -8.15 4.81
CA LEU A 282 23.36 -8.11 5.86
C LEU A 282 22.45 -9.36 5.88
N LYS A 283 22.72 -10.36 5.03
CA LYS A 283 22.00 -11.65 5.01
C LYS A 283 22.22 -12.51 6.25
N LYS A 284 23.20 -12.14 7.08
CA LYS A 284 23.47 -12.82 8.35
C LYS A 284 22.91 -11.95 9.46
N SER A 285 21.90 -12.44 10.16
CA SER A 285 21.48 -11.87 11.44
C SER A 285 22.65 -11.98 12.44
N PRO A 286 22.78 -11.07 13.43
CA PRO A 286 23.72 -11.22 14.54
C PRO A 286 23.50 -12.52 15.37
N ALA A 287 22.45 -13.28 15.06
CA ALA A 287 22.16 -14.62 15.55
C ALA A 287 23.21 -15.72 15.23
N GLU A 288 24.39 -15.40 14.67
CA GLU A 288 25.57 -16.27 14.80
C GLU A 288 25.90 -16.53 16.29
N GLN A 289 25.45 -15.67 17.22
CA GLN A 289 25.49 -15.92 18.68
C GLN A 289 24.42 -16.90 19.19
N MET A 290 23.41 -17.27 18.39
CA MET A 290 22.32 -18.20 18.77
C MET A 290 22.33 -19.53 17.99
N ASN A 291 23.25 -19.75 17.03
CA ASN A 291 23.32 -20.95 16.17
C ASN A 291 22.00 -21.26 15.43
N LEU A 292 21.20 -20.25 15.09
CA LEU A 292 19.92 -20.41 14.40
C LEU A 292 20.10 -20.32 12.88
N GLU A 293 20.65 -21.38 12.28
CA GLU A 293 20.83 -21.51 10.83
C GLU A 293 19.60 -22.05 10.09
N ASN A 294 18.42 -22.00 10.72
CA ASN A 294 17.20 -22.52 10.12
C ASN A 294 16.61 -21.55 9.08
N HIS A 295 15.88 -22.11 8.12
CA HIS A 295 15.36 -21.37 6.97
C HIS A 295 14.21 -20.43 7.35
N GLU A 296 13.40 -20.79 8.35
CA GLU A 296 12.32 -19.96 8.88
C GLU A 296 12.83 -18.66 9.52
N ASN A 297 13.99 -18.68 10.19
CA ASN A 297 14.63 -17.46 10.69
C ASN A 297 15.04 -16.56 9.52
N GLN A 298 15.56 -17.14 8.44
CA GLN A 298 15.93 -16.40 7.23
C GLN A 298 14.73 -15.74 6.55
N THR A 299 13.63 -16.49 6.46
CA THR A 299 12.34 -15.99 6.00
C THR A 299 11.87 -14.81 6.86
N LEU A 300 11.84 -14.98 8.18
CA LEU A 300 11.34 -13.95 9.10
C LEU A 300 12.13 -12.64 9.00
N TYR A 301 13.46 -12.67 9.18
CA TYR A 301 14.22 -11.42 9.12
C TYR A 301 14.21 -10.81 7.71
N THR A 302 14.20 -11.61 6.64
CA THR A 302 14.19 -11.09 5.27
C THR A 302 12.87 -10.39 4.95
N THR A 303 11.73 -10.98 5.32
CA THR A 303 10.41 -10.34 5.22
C THR A 303 10.40 -8.99 5.93
N HIS A 304 10.89 -8.94 7.16
CA HIS A 304 10.92 -7.69 7.93
C HIS A 304 11.93 -6.67 7.41
N GLN A 305 13.06 -7.07 6.82
CA GLN A 305 13.98 -6.13 6.15
C GLN A 305 13.32 -5.46 4.94
N ILE A 306 12.54 -6.21 4.15
CA ILE A 306 11.73 -5.65 3.06
C ILE A 306 10.68 -4.69 3.62
N LEU A 307 9.97 -5.10 4.67
CA LEU A 307 8.96 -4.28 5.36
C LEU A 307 9.55 -2.95 5.84
N GLU A 308 10.65 -2.98 6.59
CA GLU A 308 11.29 -1.79 7.16
C GLU A 308 11.83 -0.85 6.07
N SER A 309 12.28 -1.38 4.94
CA SER A 309 12.70 -0.56 3.79
C SER A 309 11.52 0.26 3.25
N TRP A 310 10.34 -0.35 3.09
CA TRP A 310 9.12 0.34 2.63
C TRP A 310 8.46 1.22 3.70
N ILE A 311 8.64 0.89 4.99
CA ILE A 311 8.30 1.78 6.10
C ILE A 311 9.14 3.06 6.02
N TYR A 312 10.45 2.94 5.77
CA TYR A 312 11.32 4.10 5.59
C TYR A 312 10.90 4.94 4.37
N VAL A 313 10.58 4.31 3.22
CA VAL A 313 10.00 5.00 2.06
C VAL A 313 8.73 5.76 2.46
N SER A 314 7.86 5.14 3.24
CA SER A 314 6.61 5.76 3.72
C SER A 314 6.87 6.99 4.60
N GLN A 315 7.88 6.97 5.47
CA GLN A 315 8.29 8.14 6.25
C GLN A 315 8.72 9.30 5.34
N GLN A 316 9.51 9.02 4.31
CA GLN A 316 9.93 10.05 3.35
C GLN A 316 8.76 10.56 2.49
N LEU A 317 7.83 9.69 2.10
CA LEU A 317 6.60 10.08 1.39
C LEU A 317 5.72 10.99 2.24
N LEU A 318 5.52 10.67 3.52
CA LEU A 318 4.74 11.50 4.45
C LEU A 318 5.33 12.91 4.59
N ARG A 319 6.67 13.02 4.67
CA ARG A 319 7.35 14.32 4.65
C ARG A 319 7.09 15.07 3.33
N ARG A 320 7.25 14.40 2.18
CA ARG A 320 7.03 14.98 0.85
C ARG A 320 5.58 15.44 0.64
N ILE A 321 4.59 14.67 1.12
CA ILE A 321 3.18 15.06 1.14
C ILE A 321 2.98 16.35 1.94
N GLY A 322 3.56 16.43 3.15
CA GLY A 322 3.51 17.63 3.98
C GLY A 322 4.04 18.87 3.26
N GLU A 323 5.24 18.76 2.68
CA GLU A 323 5.93 19.83 1.94
C GLU A 323 5.11 20.29 0.72
N ARG A 324 4.57 19.35 -0.07
CA ARG A 324 3.74 19.66 -1.25
C ARG A 324 2.40 20.30 -0.87
N ILE A 325 1.77 19.88 0.23
CA ILE A 325 0.57 20.53 0.75
C ILE A 325 0.89 21.97 1.15
N GLU A 326 1.96 22.19 1.90
CA GLU A 326 2.40 23.53 2.34
C GLU A 326 2.74 24.46 1.17
N SER A 327 3.29 23.89 0.09
CA SER A 327 3.59 24.59 -1.16
C SER A 327 2.36 24.75 -2.08
N LYS A 328 1.18 24.27 -1.68
CA LYS A 328 -0.08 24.25 -2.44
C LYS A 328 -0.01 23.46 -3.76
N GLU A 329 0.94 22.54 -3.89
CA GLU A 329 1.06 21.58 -5.00
C GLU A 329 0.07 20.41 -4.79
N PHE A 330 -1.23 20.71 -4.72
CA PHE A 330 -2.26 19.74 -4.29
C PHE A 330 -2.39 18.53 -5.22
N GLU A 331 -2.16 18.70 -6.52
CA GLU A 331 -2.18 17.60 -7.49
C GLU A 331 -1.07 16.60 -7.21
N ARG A 332 0.18 17.08 -7.09
CA ARG A 332 1.34 16.25 -6.75
C ARG A 332 1.22 15.64 -5.35
N ALA A 333 0.71 16.38 -4.38
CA ALA A 333 0.41 15.84 -3.05
C ALA A 333 -0.64 14.72 -3.10
N SER A 334 -1.64 14.81 -3.98
CA SER A 334 -2.63 13.76 -4.19
C SER A 334 -2.00 12.50 -4.79
N SER A 335 -1.08 12.65 -5.76
CA SER A 335 -0.31 11.53 -6.32
C SER A 335 0.56 10.84 -5.26
N ASP A 336 1.20 11.62 -4.38
CA ASP A 336 1.96 11.05 -3.26
C ASP A 336 1.08 10.35 -2.23
N CYS A 337 -0.11 10.87 -1.98
CA CYS A 337 -1.07 10.20 -1.10
C CYS A 337 -1.51 8.85 -1.69
N TRP A 338 -1.66 8.78 -3.01
CA TRP A 338 -1.95 7.51 -3.68
C TRP A 338 -0.76 6.54 -3.61
N LEU A 339 0.48 7.01 -3.78
CA LEU A 339 1.68 6.20 -3.57
C LEU A 339 1.75 5.65 -2.13
N LEU A 340 1.47 6.48 -1.12
CA LEU A 340 1.45 6.05 0.28
C LEU A 340 0.32 5.03 0.55
N GLU A 341 -0.86 5.24 -0.02
CA GLU A 341 -1.98 4.29 0.05
C GLU A 341 -1.63 2.92 -0.56
N ARG A 342 -0.96 2.91 -1.71
CA ARG A 342 -0.45 1.70 -2.33
C ARG A 342 0.68 1.06 -1.52
N THR A 343 1.54 1.86 -0.89
CA THR A 343 2.60 1.36 0.00
C THR A 343 2.01 0.67 1.23
N TRP A 344 0.96 1.21 1.86
CA TRP A 344 0.24 0.53 2.95
C TRP A 344 -0.31 -0.85 2.53
N LYS A 345 -0.83 -0.97 1.31
CA LYS A 345 -1.26 -2.26 0.75
C LYS A 345 -0.08 -3.20 0.54
N LEU A 346 1.05 -2.69 0.03
CA LEU A 346 2.28 -3.46 -0.11
C LEU A 346 2.80 -3.97 1.24
N LEU A 347 2.75 -3.17 2.31
CA LEU A 347 3.13 -3.61 3.65
C LEU A 347 2.30 -4.81 4.11
N ALA A 348 0.99 -4.85 3.79
CA ALA A 348 0.14 -6.01 4.08
C ALA A 348 0.54 -7.23 3.22
N GLU A 349 0.83 -7.04 1.93
CA GLU A 349 1.33 -8.11 1.04
C GLU A 349 2.65 -8.71 1.52
N ILE A 350 3.54 -7.89 2.10
CA ILE A 350 4.81 -8.35 2.70
C ILE A 350 4.54 -9.20 3.94
N GLU A 351 3.69 -8.73 4.85
CA GLU A 351 3.34 -9.48 6.06
C GLU A 351 2.65 -10.82 5.74
N ASP A 352 1.83 -10.87 4.69
CA ASP A 352 1.15 -12.10 4.24
C ASP A 352 2.13 -13.21 3.82
N LEU A 353 3.42 -12.91 3.56
CA LEU A 353 4.43 -13.94 3.30
C LEU A 353 4.61 -14.90 4.49
N HIS A 354 4.29 -14.46 5.71
CA HIS A 354 4.34 -15.34 6.88
C HIS A 354 3.35 -16.52 6.79
N LEU A 355 2.29 -16.43 5.97
CA LEU A 355 1.34 -17.53 5.72
C LEU A 355 1.97 -18.72 4.99
N LEU A 356 3.11 -18.52 4.33
CA LEU A 356 3.78 -19.53 3.51
C LEU A 356 4.79 -20.36 4.30
N MET A 357 5.07 -19.94 5.54
CA MET A 357 5.93 -20.66 6.45
C MET A 357 5.16 -21.81 7.09
N ASP A 358 5.84 -22.94 7.28
CA ASP A 358 5.24 -24.07 7.98
C ASP A 358 4.90 -23.66 9.44
N PRO A 359 3.69 -23.96 9.94
CA PRO A 359 3.30 -23.58 11.30
C PRO A 359 4.20 -24.17 12.40
N ASP A 360 4.67 -25.43 12.27
CA ASP A 360 5.56 -26.03 13.28
C ASP A 360 6.92 -25.35 13.27
N ASP A 361 7.49 -25.09 12.08
CA ASP A 361 8.73 -24.34 11.92
C ASP A 361 8.64 -22.95 12.58
N PHE A 362 7.56 -22.21 12.30
CA PHE A 362 7.36 -20.89 12.89
C PHE A 362 7.21 -20.93 14.41
N LEU A 363 6.41 -21.86 14.95
CA LEU A 363 6.20 -21.96 16.40
C LEU A 363 7.49 -22.33 17.14
N ARG A 364 8.35 -23.18 16.54
CA ARG A 364 9.69 -23.45 17.06
C ARG A 364 10.56 -22.19 17.06
N LEU A 365 10.57 -21.44 15.96
CA LEU A 365 11.31 -20.19 15.85
C LEU A 365 10.82 -19.13 16.86
N LYS A 366 9.50 -18.99 17.02
CA LYS A 366 8.88 -18.09 18.01
C LYS A 366 9.45 -18.35 19.41
N ASN A 367 9.55 -19.63 19.79
CA ASN A 367 10.11 -20.04 21.08
C ASN A 367 11.61 -19.72 21.18
N GLN A 368 12.38 -20.00 20.12
CA GLN A 368 13.83 -19.72 20.07
C GLN A 368 14.15 -18.23 20.19
N LEU A 369 13.43 -17.40 19.44
CA LEU A 369 13.59 -15.94 19.46
C LEU A 369 12.98 -15.29 20.70
N SER A 370 12.38 -16.08 21.61
CA SER A 370 11.62 -15.56 22.74
C SER A 370 10.68 -14.43 22.30
N ILE A 371 9.97 -14.63 21.19
CA ILE A 371 8.84 -13.80 20.78
C ILE A 371 7.69 -14.13 21.75
N LYS A 372 7.89 -13.78 23.02
CA LYS A 372 6.90 -13.82 24.08
C LYS A 372 6.08 -12.54 23.95
N ALA A 373 4.76 -12.68 24.04
CA ALA A 373 3.92 -11.62 24.57
C ALA A 373 4.25 -11.50 26.07
N SER A 374 5.31 -10.77 26.42
CA SER A 374 5.70 -10.58 27.83
C SER A 374 4.68 -9.75 28.62
N SER A 375 3.78 -9.06 27.92
CA SER A 375 2.62 -8.36 28.43
C SER A 375 1.46 -8.54 27.43
N GLU A 376 0.22 -8.43 27.92
CA GLU A 376 -1.03 -8.58 27.17
C GLU A 376 -1.21 -7.58 26.00
N SER A 377 -0.25 -6.66 25.75
CA SER A 377 -0.44 -5.43 24.95
C SER A 377 0.50 -5.24 23.75
N GLU A 378 1.51 -6.08 23.52
CA GLU A 378 2.58 -5.77 22.54
C GLU A 378 2.59 -6.76 21.37
N ALA A 379 1.75 -6.54 20.36
CA ALA A 379 1.84 -7.26 19.09
C ALA A 379 3.24 -7.08 18.46
N PHE A 380 3.77 -8.13 17.81
CA PHE A 380 5.17 -8.14 17.33
C PHE A 380 5.48 -6.98 16.37
N CYS A 381 4.53 -6.59 15.50
CA CYS A 381 4.70 -5.45 14.60
C CYS A 381 4.95 -4.11 15.32
N PHE A 382 4.50 -3.96 16.57
CA PHE A 382 4.77 -2.76 17.38
C PHE A 382 6.20 -2.70 17.95
N ARG A 383 7.05 -3.68 17.66
CA ARG A 383 8.50 -3.55 17.88
C ARG A 383 9.17 -2.68 16.81
N SER A 384 8.51 -2.47 15.67
CA SER A 384 8.94 -1.51 14.66
C SER A 384 8.59 -0.08 15.08
N ARG A 385 9.61 0.69 15.46
CA ARG A 385 9.44 2.14 15.70
C ARG A 385 9.01 2.88 14.45
N GLY A 386 9.49 2.45 13.27
CA GLY A 386 9.12 3.04 11.99
C GLY A 386 7.63 2.85 11.69
N LEU A 387 7.08 1.63 11.92
CA LEU A 387 5.66 1.37 11.70
C LEU A 387 4.76 2.23 12.60
N ILE A 388 5.12 2.36 13.88
CA ILE A 388 4.38 3.22 14.82
C ILE A 388 4.39 4.68 14.35
N ASP A 389 5.56 5.14 13.90
CA ASP A 389 5.75 6.51 13.43
C ASP A 389 4.95 6.81 12.16
N ILE A 390 4.99 5.96 11.13
CA ILE A 390 4.18 6.17 9.92
C ILE A 390 2.68 6.07 10.19
N THR A 391 2.27 5.24 11.14
CA THR A 391 0.88 5.16 11.59
C THR A 391 0.45 6.46 12.24
N LYS A 392 1.25 7.01 13.14
CA LYS A 392 0.99 8.29 13.79
C LYS A 392 0.94 9.43 12.77
N GLN A 393 1.96 9.56 11.92
CA GLN A 393 2.04 10.59 10.90
C GLN A 393 0.88 10.52 9.89
N SER A 394 0.46 9.31 9.51
CA SER A 394 -0.73 9.11 8.66
C SER A 394 -2.01 9.61 9.35
N LYS A 395 -2.18 9.39 10.65
CA LYS A 395 -3.29 9.94 11.44
C LYS A 395 -3.21 11.47 11.52
N ASP A 396 -2.01 12.02 11.63
CA ASP A 396 -1.78 13.45 11.78
C ASP A 396 -2.07 14.26 10.50
N LEU A 397 -2.20 13.60 9.33
CA LEU A 397 -2.67 14.23 8.09
C LEU A 397 -4.04 14.91 8.24
N LYS A 398 -4.88 14.49 9.20
CA LYS A 398 -6.14 15.18 9.55
C LYS A 398 -5.93 16.66 9.88
N HIS A 399 -4.77 17.04 10.42
CA HIS A 399 -4.44 18.42 10.76
C HIS A 399 -4.16 19.29 9.52
N LYS A 400 -3.95 18.69 8.35
CA LYS A 400 -3.78 19.40 7.08
C LYS A 400 -5.12 19.75 6.40
N VAL A 401 -6.23 19.11 6.78
CA VAL A 401 -7.55 19.35 6.17
C VAL A 401 -8.02 20.80 6.20
N PRO A 402 -7.94 21.54 7.34
CA PRO A 402 -8.35 22.94 7.39
C PRO A 402 -7.54 23.81 6.44
N TYR A 403 -6.23 23.55 6.34
CA TYR A 403 -5.33 24.26 5.44
C TYR A 403 -5.70 24.00 3.96
N ILE A 404 -5.98 22.76 3.58
CA ILE A 404 -6.40 22.40 2.21
C ILE A 404 -7.74 23.09 1.84
N LEU A 405 -8.66 23.17 2.80
CA LEU A 405 -9.96 23.81 2.61
C LEU A 405 -9.91 25.34 2.69
N ASP A 406 -8.77 25.92 3.08
CA ASP A 406 -8.59 27.37 3.31
C ASP A 406 -9.57 27.91 4.38
N VAL A 407 -9.63 27.21 5.52
CA VAL A 407 -10.54 27.52 6.64
C VAL A 407 -9.79 27.54 7.96
N GLU A 408 -10.03 28.57 8.76
CA GLU A 408 -9.55 28.63 10.14
C GLU A 408 -10.26 27.60 11.02
N VAL A 409 -9.48 26.85 11.80
CA VAL A 409 -10.00 25.90 12.77
C VAL A 409 -10.63 26.68 13.92
N ASP A 410 -11.93 26.48 14.14
CA ASP A 410 -12.58 26.95 15.37
C ASP A 410 -12.10 26.05 16.53
N PRO A 411 -11.44 26.59 17.57
CA PRO A 411 -11.03 25.81 18.75
C PRO A 411 -12.21 25.18 19.50
N LYS A 412 -13.46 25.63 19.24
CA LYS A 412 -14.69 25.04 19.76
C LYS A 412 -15.35 24.01 18.82
N GLY A 413 -14.73 23.68 17.70
CA GLY A 413 -15.15 22.59 16.81
C GLY A 413 -16.40 22.87 15.97
N GLY A 414 -16.68 24.13 15.63
CA GLY A 414 -17.83 24.49 14.78
C GLY A 414 -17.87 23.81 13.41
N PRO A 415 -19.03 23.77 12.73
CA PRO A 415 -19.26 23.03 11.47
C PRO A 415 -18.52 23.61 10.25
N ARG A 416 -17.63 24.59 10.44
CA ARG A 416 -16.98 25.35 9.36
C ARG A 416 -16.21 24.47 8.37
N ILE A 417 -15.45 23.49 8.87
CA ILE A 417 -14.68 22.56 8.02
C ILE A 417 -15.64 21.73 7.16
N GLN A 418 -16.72 21.24 7.77
CA GLN A 418 -17.76 20.46 7.08
C GLN A 418 -18.47 21.29 6.01
N GLU A 419 -18.90 22.51 6.33
CA GLU A 419 -19.57 23.43 5.40
C GLU A 419 -18.67 23.79 4.21
N ALA A 420 -17.38 24.03 4.45
CA ALA A 420 -16.40 24.30 3.40
C ALA A 420 -16.20 23.09 2.48
N ALA A 421 -16.07 21.89 3.05
CA ALA A 421 -16.01 20.65 2.27
C ALA A 421 -17.28 20.45 1.43
N MET A 422 -18.47 20.67 2.00
CA MET A 422 -19.74 20.60 1.26
C MET A 422 -19.78 21.59 0.09
N LYS A 423 -19.34 22.83 0.32
CA LYS A 423 -19.28 23.87 -0.71
C LYS A 423 -18.31 23.51 -1.83
N LEU A 424 -17.14 22.96 -1.49
CA LEU A 424 -16.14 22.48 -2.46
C LEU A 424 -16.74 21.38 -3.35
N TYR A 425 -17.32 20.35 -2.74
CA TYR A 425 -17.92 19.22 -3.46
C TYR A 425 -19.11 19.62 -4.35
N ARG A 426 -19.95 20.58 -3.92
CA ARG A 426 -21.07 21.08 -4.74
C ARG A 426 -20.60 21.86 -5.97
N LYS A 427 -19.62 22.74 -5.78
CA LYS A 427 -19.14 23.61 -6.85
C LYS A 427 -18.38 22.82 -7.92
N LYS A 428 -17.82 21.66 -7.57
CA LYS A 428 -16.93 20.86 -8.45
C LYS A 428 -15.85 21.74 -9.10
N ALA A 429 -15.32 22.69 -8.34
CA ALA A 429 -14.22 23.56 -8.73
C ALA A 429 -13.06 23.28 -7.75
N GLY A 430 -11.81 23.29 -8.22
CA GLY A 430 -10.66 22.89 -7.41
C GLY A 430 -10.57 21.37 -7.23
N PHE A 431 -10.55 20.63 -8.34
CA PHE A 431 -10.53 19.17 -8.37
C PHE A 431 -9.32 18.60 -7.63
N GLU A 432 -8.18 19.27 -7.70
CA GLU A 432 -6.94 18.93 -7.01
C GLU A 432 -7.14 18.82 -5.49
N ARG A 433 -7.92 19.72 -4.89
CA ARG A 433 -8.25 19.67 -3.46
C ARG A 433 -9.21 18.53 -3.13
N ILE A 434 -10.18 18.26 -4.01
CA ILE A 434 -11.11 17.15 -3.84
C ILE A 434 -10.36 15.81 -3.89
N HIS A 435 -9.49 15.63 -4.88
CA HIS A 435 -8.67 14.43 -5.03
C HIS A 435 -7.75 14.23 -3.83
N LEU A 436 -7.07 15.29 -3.38
CA LEU A 436 -6.21 15.23 -2.20
C LEU A 436 -6.99 14.80 -0.95
N LEU A 437 -8.15 15.43 -0.68
CA LEU A 437 -8.97 15.08 0.49
C LEU A 437 -9.48 13.63 0.42
N GLN A 438 -9.83 13.13 -0.76
CA GLN A 438 -10.19 11.73 -0.95
C GLN A 438 -9.01 10.79 -0.75
N ALA A 439 -7.82 11.16 -1.23
CA ALA A 439 -6.60 10.39 -1.07
C ALA A 439 -6.18 10.28 0.41
N LEU A 440 -6.36 11.34 1.21
CA LEU A 440 -6.17 11.28 2.67
C LEU A 440 -7.06 10.21 3.34
N GLN A 441 -8.33 10.14 2.95
CA GLN A 441 -9.25 9.11 3.45
C GLN A 441 -8.90 7.70 2.93
N ALA A 442 -8.34 7.61 1.73
CA ALA A 442 -7.85 6.34 1.17
C ALA A 442 -6.65 5.81 1.97
N ILE A 443 -5.72 6.68 2.39
CA ILE A 443 -4.61 6.32 3.29
C ILE A 443 -5.15 5.75 4.61
N GLU A 444 -6.12 6.42 5.25
CA GLU A 444 -6.76 5.90 6.47
C GLU A 444 -7.34 4.50 6.22
N SER A 445 -8.06 4.32 5.11
CA SER A 445 -8.66 3.03 4.78
C SER A 445 -7.62 1.92 4.60
N ALA A 446 -6.52 2.20 3.91
CA ALA A 446 -5.43 1.24 3.71
C ALA A 446 -4.70 0.92 5.03
N LEU A 447 -4.42 1.93 5.85
CA LEU A 447 -3.82 1.77 7.18
C LEU A 447 -4.69 0.89 8.08
N LYS A 448 -6.00 1.17 8.19
CA LYS A 448 -6.90 0.36 9.04
C LYS A 448 -7.03 -1.07 8.52
N ARG A 449 -7.03 -1.25 7.20
CA ARG A 449 -6.99 -2.59 6.58
C ARG A 449 -5.72 -3.33 6.91
N PHE A 450 -4.55 -2.68 6.86
CA PHE A 450 -3.28 -3.29 7.25
C PHE A 450 -3.36 -3.90 8.65
N TYR A 451 -3.79 -3.12 9.66
CA TYR A 451 -3.88 -3.62 11.04
C TYR A 451 -4.94 -4.70 11.24
N TYR A 452 -6.07 -4.59 10.54
CA TYR A 452 -7.07 -5.65 10.54
C TYR A 452 -6.52 -6.96 9.95
N SER A 453 -5.89 -6.89 8.77
CA SER A 453 -5.26 -8.04 8.11
C SER A 453 -4.15 -8.63 8.96
N TYR A 454 -3.30 -7.80 9.56
CA TYR A 454 -2.24 -8.24 10.47
C TYR A 454 -2.81 -9.02 11.66
N LYS A 455 -3.92 -8.56 12.25
CA LYS A 455 -4.60 -9.33 13.31
C LYS A 455 -5.05 -10.71 12.82
N GLN A 456 -5.62 -10.80 11.62
CA GLN A 456 -6.01 -12.10 11.04
C GLN A 456 -4.80 -12.98 10.74
N LEU A 457 -3.71 -12.40 10.24
CA LEU A 457 -2.44 -13.10 10.01
C LEU A 457 -1.93 -13.75 11.31
N VAL A 458 -1.93 -13.01 12.41
CA VAL A 458 -1.54 -13.57 13.73
C VAL A 458 -2.44 -14.74 14.13
N VAL A 459 -3.76 -14.66 13.91
CA VAL A 459 -4.69 -15.79 14.16
C VAL A 459 -4.31 -17.01 13.31
N MET A 460 -4.00 -16.81 12.03
CA MET A 460 -3.69 -17.90 11.09
C MET A 460 -2.35 -18.57 11.39
N VAL A 461 -1.35 -17.80 11.80
CA VAL A 461 0.03 -18.28 12.00
C VAL A 461 0.26 -18.79 13.43
N MET A 462 -0.37 -18.18 14.43
CA MET A 462 -0.17 -18.52 15.85
C MET A 462 -1.38 -19.21 16.49
N GLY A 463 -2.51 -19.29 15.80
CA GLY A 463 -3.76 -19.81 16.34
C GLY A 463 -4.59 -18.76 17.09
N SER A 464 -5.88 -19.07 17.25
CA SER A 464 -6.85 -18.13 17.82
C SER A 464 -6.67 -17.85 19.30
N LEU A 465 -6.00 -18.72 20.06
CA LEU A 465 -5.76 -18.52 21.49
C LEU A 465 -4.62 -17.51 21.75
N GLU A 466 -3.66 -17.43 20.83
CA GLU A 466 -2.60 -16.42 20.87
C GLU A 466 -3.12 -15.07 20.36
N ALA A 467 -4.07 -15.07 19.40
CA ALA A 467 -4.72 -13.86 18.91
C ALA A 467 -5.88 -13.36 19.79
N LYS A 468 -6.52 -14.27 20.55
CA LYS A 468 -7.43 -13.96 21.65
C LYS A 468 -6.68 -14.20 22.95
N VAL A 469 -5.85 -13.23 23.31
CA VAL A 469 -5.35 -13.12 24.69
C VAL A 469 -6.54 -13.33 25.63
N THR A 470 -6.49 -14.42 26.39
CA THR A 470 -7.58 -15.11 27.08
C THR A 470 -8.59 -14.19 27.78
N HIS A 471 -9.89 -14.37 27.54
CA HIS A 471 -10.90 -14.48 28.61
C HIS A 471 -12.14 -15.22 28.11
N ALA A 472 -12.45 -16.32 28.81
CA ALA A 472 -13.81 -16.84 28.85
C ALA A 472 -14.72 -15.75 29.45
N PHE A 473 -15.80 -15.42 28.73
CA PHE A 473 -16.96 -14.64 29.22
C PHE A 473 -16.78 -13.14 29.55
N VAL A 474 -16.41 -12.28 28.59
CA VAL A 474 -16.81 -10.85 28.60
C VAL A 474 -17.04 -10.36 27.15
N PRO A 475 -18.09 -9.59 26.84
CA PRO A 475 -18.38 -9.16 25.47
C PRO A 475 -17.48 -7.98 25.04
N VAL A 476 -16.80 -8.15 23.89
CA VAL A 476 -16.15 -7.09 23.06
C VAL A 476 -15.41 -6.02 23.88
N ASP A 477 -14.33 -6.42 24.55
CA ASP A 477 -13.45 -5.45 25.20
C ASP A 477 -12.36 -4.95 24.25
N TRP A 478 -12.22 -3.62 24.24
CA TRP A 478 -11.28 -2.78 23.50
C TRP A 478 -9.82 -2.94 23.99
N SER A 479 -9.46 -4.09 24.55
CA SER A 479 -8.20 -4.33 25.25
C SER A 479 -7.02 -4.61 24.31
N ASP A 480 -7.27 -5.13 23.12
CA ASP A 480 -6.22 -5.43 22.13
C ASP A 480 -5.79 -4.16 21.35
N SER A 481 -4.50 -3.82 21.44
CA SER A 481 -3.89 -2.63 20.84
C SER A 481 -4.06 -2.56 19.32
N LEU A 482 -4.08 -3.71 18.62
CA LEU A 482 -4.38 -3.77 17.18
C LEU A 482 -5.83 -3.36 16.88
N SER A 483 -6.76 -3.89 17.68
CA SER A 483 -8.20 -3.62 17.53
C SER A 483 -8.54 -2.16 17.74
N ARG A 484 -7.84 -1.51 18.67
CA ARG A 484 -8.00 -0.07 18.90
C ARG A 484 -7.71 0.74 17.64
N ILE A 485 -6.70 0.38 16.84
CA ILE A 485 -6.33 1.15 15.65
C ILE A 485 -7.39 1.05 14.54
N PHE A 486 -7.85 -0.16 14.20
CA PHE A 486 -8.80 -0.32 13.08
C PHE A 486 -10.26 -0.05 13.47
N LEU A 487 -10.61 -0.11 14.76
CA LEU A 487 -11.93 0.28 15.28
C LEU A 487 -12.04 1.76 15.66
N GLU A 488 -10.94 2.51 15.64
CA GLU A 488 -10.98 3.97 15.83
C GLU A 488 -12.01 4.61 14.88
N PRO A 489 -12.74 5.64 15.34
CA PRO A 489 -13.56 6.46 14.44
C PRO A 489 -12.75 7.02 13.27
N THR A 490 -13.46 7.48 12.24
CA THR A 490 -12.84 8.15 11.08
C THR A 490 -11.88 9.25 11.53
N TYR A 491 -10.70 9.33 10.90
CA TYR A 491 -9.74 10.40 11.14
C TYR A 491 -10.20 11.73 10.52
N PHE A 492 -11.17 11.66 9.60
CA PHE A 492 -11.68 12.80 8.85
C PHE A 492 -13.20 12.99 9.02
N PRO A 493 -13.70 13.16 10.26
CA PRO A 493 -15.14 13.17 10.55
C PRO A 493 -15.90 14.30 9.83
N SER A 494 -15.27 15.47 9.64
CA SER A 494 -15.89 16.59 8.92
C SER A 494 -16.08 16.31 7.42
N LEU A 495 -15.17 15.55 6.80
CA LEU A 495 -15.29 15.16 5.39
C LEU A 495 -16.39 14.13 5.19
N ASP A 496 -16.51 13.18 6.11
CA ASP A 496 -17.58 12.17 6.09
C ASP A 496 -18.95 12.80 6.35
N ALA A 497 -19.04 13.68 7.35
CA ALA A 497 -20.26 14.44 7.61
C ALA A 497 -20.69 15.24 6.37
N ALA A 498 -19.75 15.91 5.69
CA ALA A 498 -20.05 16.66 4.47
C ALA A 498 -20.69 15.79 3.38
N LYS A 499 -20.22 14.55 3.18
CA LYS A 499 -20.83 13.61 2.24
C LYS A 499 -22.24 13.20 2.66
N THR A 500 -22.45 12.92 3.95
CA THR A 500 -23.79 12.58 4.49
C THR A 500 -24.80 13.70 4.21
N PHE A 501 -24.48 14.94 4.58
CA PHE A 501 -25.39 16.07 4.37
C PHE A 501 -25.65 16.38 2.90
N LEU A 502 -24.67 16.15 2.01
CA LEU A 502 -24.89 16.27 0.56
C LEU A 502 -25.83 15.20 0.04
N GLY A 503 -25.68 13.95 0.48
CA GLY A 503 -26.58 12.85 0.16
C GLY A 503 -28.03 13.14 0.58
N ASP A 504 -28.20 13.70 1.78
CA ASP A 504 -29.53 14.10 2.29
C ASP A 504 -30.14 15.22 1.46
N CYS A 505 -29.36 16.26 1.14
CA CYS A 505 -29.82 17.38 0.30
C CYS A 505 -30.33 16.91 -1.06
N TRP A 506 -29.60 16.03 -1.76
CA TRP A 506 -30.06 15.48 -3.04
C TRP A 506 -31.29 14.58 -2.89
N SER A 507 -31.36 13.80 -1.81
CA SER A 507 -32.54 12.97 -1.52
C SER A 507 -33.79 13.84 -1.31
N HIS A 508 -33.66 15.01 -0.68
CA HIS A 508 -34.75 15.97 -0.52
C HIS A 508 -35.11 16.70 -1.83
N GLU A 509 -34.12 17.09 -2.63
CA GLU A 509 -34.35 17.70 -3.95
C GLU A 509 -35.06 16.73 -4.92
N HIS A 510 -34.66 15.46 -4.94
CA HIS A 510 -35.34 14.43 -5.74
C HIS A 510 -36.76 14.13 -5.26
N LYS A 511 -37.02 14.15 -3.94
CA LYS A 511 -38.37 14.01 -3.37
C LYS A 511 -39.27 15.23 -3.66
N HIS A 512 -38.69 16.43 -3.80
CA HIS A 512 -39.43 17.63 -4.20
C HIS A 512 -39.67 17.69 -5.72
N ASN A 513 -38.80 17.07 -6.52
CA ASN A 513 -38.89 17.02 -7.98
C ASN A 513 -39.56 15.76 -8.53
N SER A 514 -40.05 14.85 -7.67
CA SER A 514 -40.78 13.67 -8.12
C SER A 514 -42.13 14.07 -8.74
N PRO A 515 -42.51 13.50 -9.90
CA PRO A 515 -43.72 13.88 -10.63
C PRO A 515 -45.02 13.61 -9.84
N GLU A 516 -44.97 12.77 -8.81
CA GLU A 516 -46.12 12.42 -7.96
C GLU A 516 -46.66 13.60 -7.13
N ARG A 517 -45.85 14.63 -6.83
CA ARG A 517 -46.34 15.83 -6.12
C ARG A 517 -46.80 16.96 -7.06
N ARG A 518 -46.41 16.96 -8.34
CA ARG A 518 -46.89 17.97 -9.31
C ARG A 518 -48.38 17.78 -9.68
N THR A 519 -48.93 16.60 -9.44
CA THR A 519 -50.36 16.30 -9.62
C THR A 519 -51.22 16.60 -8.39
N GLN A 520 -50.65 16.90 -7.23
CA GLN A 520 -51.40 17.30 -6.03
C GLN A 520 -51.58 18.82 -5.87
N GLY A 521 -50.92 19.64 -6.70
CA GLY A 521 -51.09 21.10 -6.72
C GLY A 521 -52.15 21.62 -7.70
N LYS A 522 -52.89 20.73 -8.37
CA LYS A 522 -54.03 21.07 -9.23
C LYS A 522 -55.24 20.19 -8.85
N LYS A 523 -55.82 20.45 -7.68
CA LYS A 523 -57.21 20.12 -7.38
C LYS A 523 -57.82 21.22 -6.53
#